data_AF-A0A5A7NSQ3-F1
#
_entry.id   AF-A0A5A7NSQ3-F1
#
_cell.length_a   1.000
_cell.length_b   1.000
_cell.length_c   1.000
_cell.angle_alpha   90.00
_cell.angle_beta   90.00
_cell.angle_gamma   90.00
#
_symmetry.space_group_name_H-M   'P 1'
#
loop_
_entity.id
_entity.type
_entity.pdbx_description
1 polymer ?
#
loop_
_entity_poly.entity_id
_entity_poly.type
_entity_poly.pdbx_seq_one_letter_code
_entity_poly.pdbx_strand_id
1 'polypeptide(L)'
;MTVWADLPGQEAAVAQLRRAAAEDAPTHAWLFTGPPGSGRSNAARAFAAALQCQAATPAERGCGTCHGCRTVLAGTHPDVAQVATENVTYAIADVRELIGKAQDKPSGGKWRVIIMEDADRMAERTTNVLLKAIEEPPPHTVWLLCAPSPADVLITIRSRCRPVGLRVPNTEAVAELLVRRDGLTPEQAGFAARISQGHIGIARRLARDEGARLRRDRTVRLPLGLRSVSDAVIAAGDLVELSTSEANAAAEERGAAEARRLREALGLAGDAPVPPQLRSQFKQLEETQKRRAKRGVNDSLDRSLIDLTTFFRDVLTLQLKAGTELVNEYLAAELRSYAARSTPEQTLARIDAISEARVRIAANVSPLLAMEAMMAGLLPPR
;
A
#
# COMPACT_ATOMS: atom_id res chain seq x y z
N MET A 1 -21.90 0.22 -10.88
CA MET A 1 -21.16 -0.67 -9.95
C MET A 1 -21.16 -0.02 -8.57
N THR A 2 -21.42 -0.79 -7.52
CA THR A 2 -21.37 -0.29 -6.13
C THR A 2 -19.92 -0.04 -5.68
N VAL A 3 -19.71 0.79 -4.66
CA VAL A 3 -18.36 1.05 -4.08
C VAL A 3 -17.68 -0.21 -3.54
N TRP A 4 -18.45 -1.27 -3.30
CA TRP A 4 -17.99 -2.56 -2.78
C TRP A 4 -17.41 -3.50 -3.85
N ALA A 5 -17.65 -3.20 -5.15
CA ALA A 5 -17.32 -4.11 -6.25
C ALA A 5 -15.81 -4.30 -6.44
N ASP A 6 -14.99 -3.40 -5.90
CA ASP A 6 -13.53 -3.43 -6.01
C ASP A 6 -12.84 -4.06 -4.79
N LEU A 7 -13.59 -4.83 -3.98
CA LEU A 7 -13.10 -5.54 -2.80
C LEU A 7 -13.26 -7.06 -2.95
N PRO A 8 -12.53 -7.70 -3.90
CA PRO A 8 -12.62 -9.14 -4.13
C PRO A 8 -12.22 -9.93 -2.86
N GLY A 9 -12.97 -10.99 -2.56
CA GLY A 9 -12.67 -11.87 -1.43
C GLY A 9 -12.93 -11.25 -0.05
N GLN A 10 -13.63 -10.11 0.05
CA GLN A 10 -13.90 -9.42 1.32
C GLN A 10 -15.38 -9.48 1.73
N GLU A 11 -16.07 -10.58 1.43
CA GLU A 11 -17.53 -10.69 1.59
C GLU A 11 -17.98 -10.38 3.03
N ALA A 12 -17.27 -10.92 4.02
CA ALA A 12 -17.58 -10.69 5.44
C ALA A 12 -17.36 -9.23 5.87
N ALA A 13 -16.23 -8.63 5.47
CA ALA A 13 -15.93 -7.23 5.74
C ALA A 13 -16.93 -6.30 5.05
N VAL A 14 -17.24 -6.55 3.78
CA VAL A 14 -18.26 -5.81 3.01
C VAL A 14 -19.62 -5.88 3.70
N ALA A 15 -20.05 -7.07 4.17
CA ALA A 15 -21.32 -7.22 4.88
C ALA A 15 -21.35 -6.46 6.22
N GLN A 16 -20.24 -6.43 6.96
CA GLN A 16 -20.11 -5.62 8.18
C GLN A 16 -20.20 -4.11 7.87
N LEU A 17 -19.44 -3.64 6.88
CA LEU A 17 -19.38 -2.22 6.51
C LEU A 17 -20.70 -1.72 5.91
N ARG A 18 -21.40 -2.54 5.12
CA ARG A 18 -22.73 -2.21 4.60
C ARG A 18 -23.76 -2.00 5.71
N ARG A 19 -23.77 -2.88 6.72
CA ARG A 19 -24.65 -2.74 7.88
C ARG A 19 -24.35 -1.45 8.65
N ALA A 20 -23.08 -1.22 8.96
CA ALA A 20 -22.65 0.00 9.65
C ALA A 20 -22.98 1.27 8.86
N ALA A 21 -22.83 1.25 7.53
CA ALA A 21 -23.15 2.40 6.70
C ALA A 21 -24.66 2.71 6.67
N ALA A 22 -25.52 1.73 6.95
CA ALA A 22 -26.97 1.89 6.99
C ALA A 22 -27.47 2.44 8.36
N GLU A 23 -26.63 2.46 9.39
CA GLU A 23 -26.98 3.03 10.70
C GLU A 23 -27.08 4.56 10.63
N ASP A 24 -27.90 5.14 11.51
CA ASP A 24 -28.02 6.60 11.65
C ASP A 24 -26.85 7.18 12.44
N ALA A 25 -26.26 6.40 13.35
CA ALA A 25 -25.09 6.75 14.14
C ALA A 25 -24.06 5.59 14.08
N PRO A 26 -23.27 5.48 13.00
CA PRO A 26 -22.23 4.48 12.88
C PRO A 26 -21.18 4.65 13.99
N THR A 27 -20.51 3.54 14.34
CA THR A 27 -19.35 3.60 15.24
C THR A 27 -18.34 4.63 14.73
N HIS A 28 -17.81 5.45 15.63
CA HIS A 28 -16.97 6.60 15.28
C HIS A 28 -15.50 6.25 15.03
N ALA A 29 -15.07 5.01 15.33
CA ALA A 29 -13.69 4.57 15.10
C ALA A 29 -13.62 3.12 14.62
N TRP A 30 -12.89 2.90 13.53
CA TRP A 30 -12.76 1.61 12.85
C TRP A 30 -11.28 1.30 12.62
N LEU A 31 -10.90 0.03 12.81
CA LEU A 31 -9.54 -0.45 12.56
C LEU A 31 -9.58 -1.56 11.50
N PHE A 32 -9.11 -1.22 10.31
CA PHE A 32 -8.96 -2.11 9.16
C PHE A 32 -7.60 -2.79 9.24
N THR A 33 -7.58 -4.11 9.41
CA THR A 33 -6.36 -4.91 9.51
C THR A 33 -6.28 -5.95 8.40
N GLY A 34 -5.08 -6.28 7.96
CA GLY A 34 -4.87 -7.30 6.95
C GLY A 34 -3.51 -7.18 6.27
N PRO A 35 -2.92 -8.28 5.74
CA PRO A 35 -1.59 -8.24 5.13
C PRO A 35 -1.50 -7.25 3.96
N PRO A 36 -0.30 -6.73 3.60
CA PRO A 36 -0.11 -5.95 2.37
C PRO A 36 -0.81 -6.58 1.16
N GLY A 37 -1.51 -5.78 0.36
CA GLY A 37 -2.29 -6.27 -0.79
C GLY A 37 -3.74 -6.66 -0.52
N SER A 38 -4.15 -6.82 0.75
CA SER A 38 -5.54 -7.13 1.14
C SER A 38 -6.57 -6.01 0.83
N GLY A 39 -6.11 -4.80 0.48
CA GLY A 39 -6.99 -3.71 0.09
C GLY A 39 -7.56 -2.88 1.25
N ARG A 40 -6.89 -2.84 2.41
CA ARG A 40 -7.30 -2.06 3.60
C ARG A 40 -7.74 -0.63 3.28
N SER A 41 -6.87 0.15 2.62
CA SER A 41 -7.16 1.54 2.24
C SER A 41 -8.34 1.64 1.27
N ASN A 42 -8.49 0.67 0.35
CA ASN A 42 -9.63 0.64 -0.57
C ASN A 42 -10.93 0.35 0.17
N ALA A 43 -10.92 -0.55 1.16
CA ALA A 43 -12.10 -0.85 1.96
C ALA A 43 -12.49 0.33 2.86
N ALA A 44 -11.52 0.99 3.48
CA ALA A 44 -11.75 2.22 4.24
C ALA A 44 -12.33 3.32 3.34
N ARG A 45 -11.78 3.53 2.14
CA ARG A 45 -12.30 4.50 1.16
C ARG A 45 -13.70 4.13 0.66
N ALA A 46 -13.97 2.86 0.39
CA ALA A 46 -15.30 2.39 0.00
C ALA A 46 -16.33 2.61 1.12
N PHE A 47 -15.95 2.38 2.38
CA PHE A 47 -16.81 2.66 3.52
C PHE A 47 -17.06 4.17 3.68
N ALA A 48 -16.01 5.00 3.57
CA ALA A 48 -16.18 6.46 3.55
C ALA A 48 -17.12 6.91 2.42
N ALA A 49 -17.00 6.33 1.24
CA ALA A 49 -17.89 6.62 0.10
C ALA A 49 -19.34 6.18 0.37
N ALA A 50 -19.54 5.10 1.12
CA ALA A 50 -20.87 4.67 1.56
C ALA A 50 -21.47 5.61 2.61
N LEU A 51 -20.67 6.11 3.56
CA LEU A 51 -21.09 7.10 4.56
C LEU A 51 -21.50 8.44 3.93
N GLN A 52 -20.84 8.84 2.84
CA GLN A 52 -21.19 10.03 2.05
C GLN A 52 -22.24 9.78 0.95
N CYS A 53 -22.77 8.56 0.86
CA CYS A 53 -23.69 8.21 -0.21
C CYS A 53 -25.03 8.94 -0.06
N GLN A 54 -25.50 9.52 -1.16
CA GLN A 54 -26.76 10.29 -1.24
C GLN A 54 -27.98 9.41 -1.55
N ALA A 55 -27.86 8.09 -1.41
CA ALA A 55 -28.98 7.18 -1.65
C ALA A 55 -30.11 7.45 -0.63
N ALA A 56 -31.36 7.36 -1.08
CA ALA A 56 -32.53 7.68 -0.27
C ALA A 56 -32.73 6.65 0.85
N THR A 57 -32.54 5.36 0.54
CA THR A 57 -32.65 4.29 1.52
C THR A 57 -31.26 3.95 2.11
N PRO A 58 -31.15 3.73 3.43
CA PRO A 58 -29.88 3.35 4.05
C PRO A 58 -29.27 2.05 3.48
N ALA A 59 -30.12 1.11 3.04
CA ALA A 59 -29.70 -0.15 2.44
C ALA A 59 -28.98 0.02 1.07
N GLU A 60 -29.25 1.12 0.35
CA GLU A 60 -28.64 1.43 -0.95
C GLU A 60 -27.36 2.27 -0.83
N ARG A 61 -26.93 2.62 0.39
CA ARG A 61 -25.70 3.38 0.61
C ARG A 61 -24.48 2.63 0.05
N GLY A 62 -23.61 3.36 -0.65
CA GLY A 62 -22.51 2.80 -1.43
C GLY A 62 -22.87 2.50 -2.89
N CYS A 63 -23.81 3.26 -3.48
CA CYS A 63 -24.25 3.09 -4.86
C CYS A 63 -23.12 3.22 -5.92
N GLY A 64 -22.05 3.96 -5.62
CA GLY A 64 -20.88 4.13 -6.50
C GLY A 64 -21.05 5.17 -7.61
N THR A 65 -22.24 5.74 -7.80
CA THR A 65 -22.54 6.65 -8.93
C THR A 65 -22.95 8.06 -8.51
N CYS A 66 -23.43 8.25 -7.27
CA CYS A 66 -23.81 9.57 -6.77
C CYS A 66 -22.60 10.51 -6.60
N HIS A 67 -22.85 11.81 -6.41
CA HIS A 67 -21.77 12.80 -6.27
C HIS A 67 -20.85 12.45 -5.10
N GLY A 68 -21.41 12.15 -3.93
CA GLY A 68 -20.64 11.76 -2.75
C GLY A 68 -19.74 10.53 -2.98
N CYS A 69 -20.28 9.45 -3.55
CA CYS A 69 -19.46 8.27 -3.84
C CYS A 69 -18.34 8.57 -4.84
N ARG A 70 -18.63 9.30 -5.94
CA ARG A 70 -17.64 9.59 -6.98
C ARG A 70 -16.50 10.47 -6.48
N THR A 71 -16.79 11.52 -5.73
CA THR A 71 -15.76 12.43 -5.20
C THR A 71 -14.92 11.77 -4.11
N VAL A 72 -15.49 10.90 -3.27
CA VAL A 72 -14.70 10.12 -2.29
C VAL A 72 -13.78 9.13 -3.01
N LEU A 73 -14.28 8.39 -4.01
CA LEU A 73 -13.46 7.45 -4.77
C LEU A 73 -12.33 8.17 -5.53
N ALA A 74 -12.61 9.36 -6.06
CA ALA A 74 -11.62 10.23 -6.71
C ALA A 74 -10.64 10.89 -5.72
N GLY A 75 -10.92 10.87 -4.41
CA GLY A 75 -10.09 11.50 -3.39
C GLY A 75 -10.22 13.02 -3.29
N THR A 76 -11.33 13.59 -3.75
CA THR A 76 -11.57 15.05 -3.82
C THR A 76 -12.76 15.52 -2.97
N HIS A 77 -13.33 14.64 -2.13
CA HIS A 77 -14.47 15.00 -1.30
C HIS A 77 -14.05 15.91 -0.13
N PRO A 78 -14.68 17.07 0.08
CA PRO A 78 -14.25 18.04 1.11
C PRO A 78 -14.36 17.49 2.54
N ASP A 79 -15.33 16.60 2.78
CA ASP A 79 -15.56 15.97 4.09
C ASP A 79 -14.83 14.65 4.33
N VAL A 80 -13.95 14.23 3.40
CA VAL A 80 -13.14 13.02 3.56
C VAL A 80 -11.67 13.38 3.42
N ALA A 81 -10.94 13.34 4.53
CA ALA A 81 -9.49 13.50 4.52
C ALA A 81 -8.84 12.12 4.56
N GLN A 82 -8.10 11.76 3.53
CA GLN A 82 -7.28 10.56 3.53
C GLN A 82 -5.82 10.96 3.62
N VAL A 83 -5.15 10.46 4.66
CA VAL A 83 -3.75 10.76 4.93
C VAL A 83 -2.97 9.46 5.06
N ALA A 84 -1.90 9.39 4.28
CA ALA A 84 -0.84 8.43 4.44
C ALA A 84 0.41 9.21 4.89
N THR A 85 1.16 8.67 5.84
CA THR A 85 2.41 9.31 6.28
C THR A 85 3.35 9.52 5.10
N GLU A 86 3.82 10.74 4.89
CA GLU A 86 4.85 11.02 3.89
C GLU A 86 6.25 10.67 4.41
N ASN A 87 6.34 10.39 5.71
CA ASN A 87 7.54 10.01 6.45
C ASN A 87 7.54 8.51 6.80
N VAL A 88 8.67 8.02 7.31
CA VAL A 88 8.78 6.67 7.90
C VAL A 88 7.82 6.53 9.09
N THR A 89 7.60 7.61 9.85
CA THR A 89 6.68 7.67 10.99
C THR A 89 5.83 8.93 10.98
N TYR A 90 4.63 8.85 11.55
CA TYR A 90 3.76 10.02 11.72
C TYR A 90 4.35 11.01 12.73
N ALA A 91 4.54 12.26 12.29
CA ALA A 91 4.89 13.33 13.21
C ALA A 91 3.68 13.74 14.06
N ILE A 92 3.92 14.19 15.29
CA ILE A 92 2.85 14.70 16.17
C ILE A 92 2.12 15.88 15.51
N ALA A 93 2.83 16.73 14.78
CA ALA A 93 2.25 17.88 14.08
C ALA A 93 1.21 17.45 13.04
N ASP A 94 1.52 16.43 12.23
CA ASP A 94 0.62 15.88 11.22
C ASP A 94 -0.67 15.37 11.86
N VAL A 95 -0.57 14.60 12.95
CA VAL A 95 -1.75 14.08 13.67
C VAL A 95 -2.57 15.19 14.31
N ARG A 96 -1.94 16.24 14.85
CA ARG A 96 -2.66 17.41 15.38
C ARG A 96 -3.44 18.16 14.31
N GLU A 97 -2.90 18.27 13.09
CA GLU A 97 -3.61 18.85 11.96
C GLU A 97 -4.87 18.05 11.61
N LEU A 98 -4.77 16.71 11.63
CA LEU A 98 -5.94 15.83 11.41
C LEU A 98 -7.00 15.97 12.49
N ILE A 99 -6.58 16.08 13.76
CA ILE A 99 -7.49 16.34 14.87
C ILE A 99 -8.17 17.69 14.68
N GLY A 100 -7.45 18.71 14.22
CA GLY A 100 -8.03 20.02 13.86
C GLY A 100 -9.11 19.90 12.79
N LYS A 101 -8.81 19.24 11.66
CA LYS A 101 -9.79 18.96 10.59
C LYS A 101 -10.99 18.15 11.06
N ALA A 102 -10.82 17.28 12.05
CA ALA A 102 -11.88 16.49 12.63
C ALA A 102 -12.87 17.32 13.48
N GLN A 103 -12.48 18.52 13.93
CA GLN A 103 -13.36 19.47 14.64
C GLN A 103 -14.28 20.24 13.69
N ASP A 104 -13.93 20.33 12.41
CA ASP A 104 -14.72 21.04 11.42
C ASP A 104 -16.01 20.27 11.09
N LYS A 105 -17.14 20.97 11.17
CA LYS A 105 -18.43 20.41 10.73
C LYS A 105 -18.34 19.98 9.25
N PRO A 106 -19.05 18.91 8.85
CA PRO A 106 -19.16 18.54 7.44
C PRO A 106 -19.73 19.71 6.61
N SER A 107 -19.10 20.01 5.48
CA SER A 107 -19.45 21.14 4.61
C SER A 107 -20.61 20.81 3.66
N GLY A 108 -20.82 19.54 3.32
CA GLY A 108 -21.95 19.11 2.50
C GLY A 108 -22.34 17.63 2.63
N GLY A 109 -21.47 16.81 3.22
CA GLY A 109 -21.71 15.41 3.55
C GLY A 109 -22.39 15.21 4.91
N LYS A 110 -22.70 13.95 5.23
CA LYS A 110 -23.29 13.56 6.53
C LYS A 110 -22.26 13.40 7.63
N TRP A 111 -21.02 13.08 7.25
CA TRP A 111 -19.94 12.72 8.18
C TRP A 111 -18.66 13.44 7.79
N ARG A 112 -17.83 13.79 8.77
CA ARG A 112 -16.43 14.14 8.61
C ARG A 112 -15.64 12.84 8.76
N VAL A 113 -15.07 12.33 7.67
CA VAL A 113 -14.35 11.06 7.69
C VAL A 113 -12.85 11.29 7.58
N ILE A 114 -12.09 10.79 8.54
CA ILE A 114 -10.63 10.83 8.53
C ILE A 114 -10.11 9.41 8.32
N ILE A 115 -9.48 9.17 7.18
CA ILE A 115 -8.82 7.91 6.85
C ILE A 115 -7.33 8.07 7.13
N MET A 116 -6.80 7.28 8.05
CA MET A 116 -5.38 7.23 8.38
C MET A 116 -4.81 5.89 7.93
N GLU A 117 -3.91 5.94 6.94
CA GLU A 117 -3.19 4.74 6.48
C GLU A 117 -1.98 4.46 7.36
N ASP A 118 -1.49 3.23 7.35
CA ASP A 118 -0.25 2.83 8.05
C ASP A 118 -0.21 3.28 9.54
N ALA A 119 -1.29 3.08 10.29
CA ALA A 119 -1.43 3.50 11.69
C ALA A 119 -0.40 2.84 12.63
N ASP A 120 0.19 1.73 12.21
CA ASP A 120 1.36 1.07 12.81
C ASP A 120 2.61 1.95 12.83
N ARG A 121 2.69 2.97 11.97
CA ARG A 121 3.81 3.90 11.88
C ARG A 121 3.69 5.10 12.82
N MET A 122 2.74 5.08 13.76
CA MET A 122 2.67 6.06 14.84
C MET A 122 3.55 5.65 16.00
N ALA A 123 4.48 6.52 16.39
CA ALA A 123 5.17 6.37 17.68
C ALA A 123 4.16 6.48 18.82
N GLU A 124 4.44 5.84 19.96
CA GLU A 124 3.53 5.80 21.11
C GLU A 124 3.05 7.20 21.56
N ARG A 125 3.98 8.15 21.65
CA ARG A 125 3.66 9.56 21.94
C ARG A 125 2.67 10.20 20.96
N THR A 126 2.73 9.82 19.68
CA THR A 126 1.85 10.32 18.62
C THR A 126 0.47 9.69 18.76
N THR A 127 0.43 8.38 19.04
CA THR A 127 -0.80 7.64 19.28
C THR A 127 -1.59 8.20 20.47
N ASN A 128 -0.90 8.56 21.56
CA ASN A 128 -1.56 9.13 22.74
C ASN A 128 -2.26 10.47 22.47
N VAL A 129 -1.78 11.26 21.51
CA VAL A 129 -2.44 12.50 21.09
C VAL A 129 -3.78 12.22 20.39
N LEU A 130 -3.87 11.08 19.68
CA LEU A 130 -5.07 10.68 18.95
C LEU A 130 -6.15 10.07 19.84
N LEU A 131 -5.79 9.53 21.02
CA LEU A 131 -6.73 8.82 21.90
C LEU A 131 -7.96 9.65 22.24
N LYS A 132 -7.79 10.92 22.64
CA LYS A 132 -8.91 11.80 22.98
C LYS A 132 -9.86 11.99 21.79
N ALA A 133 -9.32 12.14 20.59
CA ALA A 133 -10.11 12.35 19.38
C ALA A 133 -10.84 11.08 18.91
N ILE A 134 -10.38 9.89 19.32
CA ILE A 134 -11.04 8.61 19.07
C ILE A 134 -12.08 8.31 20.15
N GLU A 135 -11.80 8.59 21.42
CA GLU A 135 -12.72 8.34 22.54
C GLU A 135 -13.93 9.27 22.54
N GLU A 136 -13.68 10.56 22.30
CA GLU A 136 -14.68 11.63 22.34
C GLU A 136 -14.61 12.44 21.03
N PRO A 137 -14.93 11.81 19.88
CA PRO A 137 -14.88 12.51 18.61
C PRO A 137 -15.98 13.59 18.56
N PRO A 138 -15.75 14.69 17.83
CA PRO A 138 -16.81 15.64 17.54
C PRO A 138 -18.03 14.97 16.90
N PRO A 139 -19.24 15.53 17.09
CA PRO A 139 -20.44 15.02 16.43
C PRO A 139 -20.22 14.91 14.91
N HIS A 140 -20.72 13.83 14.32
CA HIS A 140 -20.57 13.52 12.90
C HIS A 140 -19.14 13.20 12.43
N THR A 141 -18.22 12.82 13.31
CA THR A 141 -16.85 12.44 12.92
C THR A 141 -16.63 10.91 12.95
N VAL A 142 -15.98 10.37 11.93
CA VAL A 142 -15.60 8.94 11.84
C VAL A 142 -14.12 8.80 11.50
N TRP A 143 -13.39 8.04 12.31
CA TRP A 143 -12.00 7.67 12.12
C TRP A 143 -11.87 6.27 11.51
N LEU A 144 -11.15 6.16 10.40
CA LEU A 144 -10.86 4.89 9.72
C LEU A 144 -9.34 4.66 9.72
N LEU A 145 -8.85 3.83 10.64
CA LEU A 145 -7.43 3.51 10.78
C LEU A 145 -7.10 2.23 10.02
N CYS A 146 -5.99 2.20 9.28
CA CYS A 146 -5.52 0.99 8.59
C CYS A 146 -4.16 0.55 9.12
N ALA A 147 -3.98 -0.75 9.38
CA ALA A 147 -2.69 -1.32 9.79
C ALA A 147 -2.48 -2.74 9.22
N PRO A 148 -1.24 -3.23 9.03
CA PRO A 148 -0.99 -4.58 8.51
C PRO A 148 -1.58 -5.68 9.40
N SER A 149 -1.42 -5.56 10.72
CA SER A 149 -2.01 -6.50 11.68
C SER A 149 -2.54 -5.77 12.92
N PRO A 150 -3.44 -6.42 13.69
CA PRO A 150 -3.83 -5.89 15.00
C PRO A 150 -2.67 -5.82 15.98
N ALA A 151 -1.60 -6.63 15.84
CA ALA A 151 -0.48 -6.59 16.77
C ALA A 151 0.40 -5.34 16.58
N ASP A 152 0.36 -4.73 15.39
CA ASP A 152 1.18 -3.57 15.04
C ASP A 152 0.62 -2.24 15.59
N VAL A 153 -0.54 -2.29 16.26
CA VAL A 153 -1.23 -1.11 16.81
C VAL A 153 -1.32 -1.22 18.32
N LEU A 154 -1.09 -0.10 19.03
CA LEU A 154 -1.21 -0.07 20.48
C LEU A 154 -2.58 -0.54 20.95
N ILE A 155 -2.58 -1.32 22.03
CA ILE A 155 -3.80 -1.88 22.63
C ILE A 155 -4.83 -0.82 23.00
N THR A 156 -4.36 0.37 23.38
CA THR A 156 -5.20 1.53 23.74
C THR A 156 -6.07 2.01 22.58
N ILE A 157 -5.56 1.98 21.34
CA ILE A 157 -6.34 2.29 20.12
C ILE A 157 -7.25 1.13 19.76
N ARG A 158 -6.72 -0.09 19.79
CA ARG A 158 -7.47 -1.29 19.39
C ARG A 158 -8.73 -1.50 20.20
N SER A 159 -8.69 -1.24 21.50
CA SER A 159 -9.84 -1.41 22.39
C SER A 159 -10.97 -0.41 22.12
N ARG A 160 -10.68 0.68 21.40
CA ARG A 160 -11.63 1.77 21.09
C ARG A 160 -12.09 1.76 19.63
N CYS A 161 -11.54 0.88 18.81
CA CYS A 161 -11.91 0.77 17.40
C CYS A 161 -12.71 -0.50 17.14
N ARG A 162 -13.71 -0.41 16.26
CA ARG A 162 -14.38 -1.59 15.72
C ARG A 162 -13.43 -2.29 14.73
N PRO A 163 -13.09 -3.58 14.92
CA PRO A 163 -12.19 -4.27 14.02
C PRO A 163 -12.88 -4.66 12.71
N VAL A 164 -12.13 -4.57 11.61
CA VAL A 164 -12.48 -5.07 10.28
C VAL A 164 -11.27 -5.84 9.76
N GLY A 165 -11.36 -7.16 9.75
CA GLY A 165 -10.30 -8.03 9.22
C GLY A 165 -10.45 -8.20 7.72
N LEU A 166 -9.36 -7.97 7.00
CA LEU A 166 -9.21 -8.24 5.57
C LEU A 166 -8.19 -9.34 5.34
N ARG A 167 -8.46 -10.16 4.32
CA ARG A 167 -7.56 -11.22 3.86
C ARG A 167 -6.95 -10.87 2.51
N VAL A 168 -5.86 -11.52 2.13
CA VAL A 168 -5.38 -11.40 0.75
C VAL A 168 -6.38 -12.15 -0.15
N PRO A 169 -6.92 -11.51 -1.21
CA PRO A 169 -7.79 -12.21 -2.15
C PRO A 169 -7.04 -13.34 -2.86
N ASN A 170 -7.77 -14.39 -3.22
CA ASN A 170 -7.18 -15.46 -4.04
C ASN A 170 -6.85 -14.95 -5.46
N THR A 171 -6.01 -15.70 -6.15
CA THR A 171 -5.55 -15.37 -7.51
C THR A 171 -6.71 -15.16 -8.48
N GLU A 172 -7.73 -16.02 -8.42
CA GLU A 172 -8.91 -15.97 -9.29
C GLU A 172 -9.68 -14.66 -9.11
N ALA A 173 -10.00 -14.26 -7.88
CA ALA A 173 -10.77 -13.05 -7.63
C ALA A 173 -9.98 -11.78 -8.02
N VAL A 174 -8.65 -11.80 -7.92
CA VAL A 174 -7.80 -10.71 -8.45
C VAL A 174 -7.83 -10.69 -9.97
N ALA A 175 -7.70 -11.85 -10.63
CA ALA A 175 -7.75 -11.94 -12.09
C ALA A 175 -9.12 -11.46 -12.63
N GLU A 176 -10.22 -11.90 -12.03
CA GLU A 176 -11.57 -11.45 -12.38
C GLU A 176 -11.75 -9.93 -12.20
N LEU A 177 -11.23 -9.37 -11.10
CA LEU A 177 -11.25 -7.93 -10.88
C LEU A 177 -10.47 -7.19 -11.99
N LEU A 178 -9.28 -7.69 -12.35
CA LEU A 178 -8.43 -7.09 -13.38
C LEU A 178 -9.08 -7.13 -14.78
N VAL A 179 -9.76 -8.23 -15.13
CA VAL A 179 -10.53 -8.33 -16.39
C VAL A 179 -11.67 -7.31 -16.36
N ARG A 180 -12.51 -7.32 -15.33
CA ARG A 180 -13.71 -6.48 -15.23
C ARG A 180 -13.41 -4.99 -15.17
N ARG A 181 -12.45 -4.59 -14.32
CA ARG A 181 -12.15 -3.18 -14.02
C ARG A 181 -11.13 -2.59 -14.98
N ASP A 182 -10.09 -3.34 -15.32
CA ASP A 182 -8.94 -2.83 -16.06
C ASP A 182 -8.94 -3.23 -17.54
N GLY A 183 -9.88 -4.07 -17.99
CA GLY A 183 -10.06 -4.46 -19.40
C GLY A 183 -8.97 -5.41 -19.91
N LEU A 184 -8.32 -6.14 -19.02
CA LEU A 184 -7.23 -7.06 -19.34
C LEU A 184 -7.76 -8.38 -19.91
N THR A 185 -6.95 -9.06 -20.72
CA THR A 185 -7.26 -10.42 -21.16
C THR A 185 -7.17 -11.40 -19.97
N PRO A 186 -7.92 -12.52 -19.97
CA PRO A 186 -7.85 -13.53 -18.90
C PRO A 186 -6.43 -14.05 -18.64
N GLU A 187 -5.62 -14.20 -19.69
CA GLU A 187 -4.23 -14.66 -19.60
C GLU A 187 -3.34 -13.61 -18.89
N GLN A 188 -3.41 -12.35 -19.31
CA GLN A 188 -2.66 -11.25 -18.68
C GLN A 188 -3.07 -11.06 -17.21
N ALA A 189 -4.37 -11.12 -16.93
CA ALA A 189 -4.92 -10.99 -15.59
C ALA A 189 -4.49 -12.16 -14.69
N GLY A 190 -4.57 -13.40 -15.17
CA GLY A 190 -4.14 -14.59 -14.45
C GLY A 190 -2.64 -14.60 -14.16
N PHE A 191 -1.81 -14.23 -15.14
CA PHE A 191 -0.37 -14.08 -14.96
C PHE A 191 -0.05 -13.01 -13.90
N ALA A 192 -0.61 -11.80 -14.05
CA ALA A 192 -0.40 -10.69 -13.13
C ALA A 192 -0.87 -11.00 -11.70
N ALA A 193 -2.02 -11.66 -11.55
CA ALA A 193 -2.56 -12.07 -10.26
C ALA A 193 -1.61 -13.06 -9.55
N ARG A 194 -1.11 -14.09 -10.26
CA ARG A 194 -0.17 -15.07 -9.68
C ARG A 194 1.11 -14.41 -9.19
N ILE A 195 1.80 -13.67 -10.06
CA ILE A 195 3.10 -13.08 -9.73
C ILE A 195 3.00 -11.99 -8.65
N SER A 196 1.82 -11.38 -8.49
CA SER A 196 1.53 -10.40 -7.43
C SER A 196 1.15 -11.01 -6.09
N GLN A 197 0.96 -12.33 -6.01
CA GLN A 197 0.54 -13.04 -4.78
C GLN A 197 -0.73 -12.43 -4.15
N GLY A 198 -1.74 -12.14 -4.98
CA GLY A 198 -3.00 -11.55 -4.53
C GLY A 198 -2.95 -10.04 -4.24
N HIS A 199 -1.81 -9.37 -4.42
CA HIS A 199 -1.71 -7.93 -4.22
C HIS A 199 -2.26 -7.15 -5.42
N ILE A 200 -3.53 -6.75 -5.35
CA ILE A 200 -4.29 -6.08 -6.43
C ILE A 200 -3.51 -4.91 -7.08
N GLY A 201 -2.94 -4.02 -6.28
CA GLY A 201 -2.19 -2.85 -6.79
C GLY A 201 -0.93 -3.23 -7.58
N ILE A 202 -0.20 -4.25 -7.14
CA ILE A 202 1.00 -4.76 -7.82
C ILE A 202 0.58 -5.51 -9.09
N ALA A 203 -0.46 -6.34 -9.01
CA ALA A 203 -1.02 -7.05 -10.15
C ALA A 203 -1.38 -6.08 -11.29
N ARG A 204 -2.09 -5.00 -10.96
CA ARG A 204 -2.47 -3.97 -11.93
C ARG A 204 -1.26 -3.28 -12.57
N ARG A 205 -0.23 -2.96 -11.78
CA ARG A 205 1.03 -2.37 -12.28
C ARG A 205 1.71 -3.34 -13.25
N LEU A 206 1.94 -4.58 -12.82
CA LEU A 206 2.61 -5.60 -13.63
C LEU A 206 1.82 -5.97 -14.89
N ALA A 207 0.50 -5.82 -14.90
CA ALA A 207 -0.29 -6.05 -16.10
C ALA A 207 -0.12 -4.94 -17.15
N ARG A 208 0.06 -3.68 -16.71
CA ARG A 208 0.08 -2.51 -17.61
C ARG A 208 1.47 -2.02 -17.99
N ASP A 209 2.45 -2.23 -17.12
CA ASP A 209 3.81 -1.75 -17.28
C ASP A 209 4.73 -2.91 -17.65
N GLU A 210 5.15 -2.97 -18.91
CA GLU A 210 6.12 -3.97 -19.38
C GLU A 210 7.48 -3.82 -18.72
N GLY A 211 7.93 -2.59 -18.51
CA GLY A 211 9.15 -2.32 -17.77
C GLY A 211 9.09 -2.89 -16.35
N ALA A 212 7.95 -2.75 -15.66
CA ALA A 212 7.78 -3.35 -14.34
C ALA A 212 7.90 -4.88 -14.37
N ARG A 213 7.42 -5.54 -15.43
CA ARG A 213 7.59 -7.00 -15.60
C ARG A 213 9.03 -7.38 -15.83
N LEU A 214 9.74 -6.70 -16.73
CA LEU A 214 11.15 -6.96 -17.03
C LEU A 214 12.04 -6.78 -15.79
N ARG A 215 11.78 -5.73 -15.01
CA ARG A 215 12.54 -5.44 -13.78
C ARG A 215 12.27 -6.47 -12.70
N ARG A 216 11.01 -6.86 -12.51
CA ARG A 216 10.67 -7.99 -11.64
C ARG A 216 11.41 -9.26 -12.07
N ASP A 217 11.40 -9.58 -13.36
CA ASP A 217 12.09 -10.78 -13.86
C ASP A 217 13.59 -10.74 -13.55
N ARG A 218 14.24 -9.59 -13.77
CA ARG A 218 15.64 -9.38 -13.38
C ARG A 218 15.86 -9.63 -11.89
N THR A 219 15.02 -9.06 -11.02
CA THR A 219 15.10 -9.24 -9.56
C THR A 219 14.94 -10.70 -9.14
N VAL A 220 13.93 -11.39 -9.67
CA VAL A 220 13.63 -12.80 -9.33
C VAL A 220 14.75 -13.74 -9.82
N ARG A 221 15.42 -13.41 -10.93
CA ARG A 221 16.54 -14.19 -11.47
C ARG A 221 17.88 -13.92 -10.77
N LEU A 222 18.01 -12.87 -9.95
CA LEU A 222 19.27 -12.52 -9.27
C LEU A 222 19.95 -13.72 -8.58
N PRO A 223 19.24 -14.57 -7.80
CA PRO A 223 19.86 -15.70 -7.11
C PRO A 223 20.57 -16.71 -8.02
N LEU A 224 20.20 -16.78 -9.31
CA LEU A 224 20.81 -17.69 -10.27
C LEU A 224 22.22 -17.25 -10.69
N GLY A 225 22.54 -15.96 -10.54
CA GLY A 225 23.82 -15.36 -10.91
C GLY A 225 24.81 -15.21 -9.76
N LEU A 226 24.38 -15.37 -8.51
CA LEU A 226 25.23 -15.12 -7.33
C LEU A 226 26.20 -16.28 -7.08
N ARG A 227 27.51 -16.06 -7.30
CA ARG A 227 28.57 -17.07 -7.10
C ARG A 227 29.65 -16.61 -6.13
N SER A 228 29.82 -15.31 -5.96
CA SER A 228 30.86 -14.70 -5.15
C SER A 228 30.33 -13.50 -4.37
N VAL A 229 31.10 -13.08 -3.35
CA VAL A 229 30.82 -11.84 -2.62
C VAL A 229 30.83 -10.62 -3.55
N SER A 230 31.71 -10.62 -4.56
CA SER A 230 31.74 -9.56 -5.58
C SER A 230 30.43 -9.49 -6.37
N ASP A 231 29.88 -10.64 -6.80
CA ASP A 231 28.57 -10.67 -7.48
C ASP A 231 27.47 -10.14 -6.56
N ALA A 232 27.51 -10.50 -5.28
CA ALA A 232 26.53 -10.08 -4.29
C ALA A 232 26.53 -8.56 -4.07
N VAL A 233 27.71 -7.95 -3.95
CA VAL A 233 27.86 -6.49 -3.77
C VAL A 233 27.41 -5.74 -5.03
N ILE A 234 27.81 -6.21 -6.22
CA ILE A 234 27.39 -5.60 -7.50
C ILE A 234 25.87 -5.70 -7.66
N ALA A 235 25.28 -6.87 -7.43
CA ALA A 235 23.84 -7.07 -7.52
C ALA A 235 23.05 -6.19 -6.54
N ALA A 236 23.58 -5.98 -5.32
CA ALA A 236 23.00 -5.07 -4.34
C ALA A 236 23.01 -3.62 -4.84
N GLY A 237 24.16 -3.16 -5.35
CA GLY A 237 24.32 -1.82 -5.92
C GLY A 237 23.35 -1.56 -7.08
N ASP A 238 23.34 -2.45 -8.06
CA ASP A 238 22.44 -2.40 -9.22
C ASP A 238 20.96 -2.29 -8.79
N LEU A 239 20.55 -3.10 -7.80
CA LEU A 239 19.16 -3.14 -7.36
C LEU A 239 18.75 -1.86 -6.60
N VAL A 240 19.67 -1.29 -5.82
CA VAL A 240 19.46 -0.02 -5.12
C VAL A 240 19.41 1.15 -6.10
N GLU A 241 20.33 1.19 -7.06
CA GLU A 241 20.35 2.22 -8.11
C GLU A 241 19.06 2.19 -8.94
N LEU A 242 18.68 1.00 -9.42
CA LEU A 242 17.44 0.80 -10.19
C LEU A 242 16.20 1.25 -9.40
N SER A 243 16.08 0.79 -8.14
CA SER A 243 14.94 1.14 -7.28
C SER A 243 14.89 2.65 -6.99
N THR A 244 16.05 3.29 -6.83
CA THR A 244 16.14 4.73 -6.57
C THR A 244 15.76 5.55 -7.81
N SER A 245 16.30 5.18 -8.98
CA SER A 245 15.99 5.82 -10.26
C SER A 245 14.50 5.74 -10.59
N GLU A 246 13.89 4.56 -10.41
CA GLU A 246 12.45 4.38 -10.61
C GLU A 246 11.60 5.23 -9.68
N ALA A 247 11.92 5.21 -8.38
CA ALA A 247 11.18 5.96 -7.39
C ALA A 247 11.25 7.47 -7.66
N ASN A 248 12.42 7.97 -8.07
CA ASN A 248 12.63 9.37 -8.42
C ASN A 248 11.86 9.76 -9.68
N ALA A 249 11.95 8.97 -10.77
CA ALA A 249 11.21 9.24 -12.00
C ALA A 249 9.68 9.25 -11.76
N ALA A 250 9.17 8.27 -11.00
CA ALA A 250 7.77 8.23 -10.63
C ALA A 250 7.35 9.35 -9.67
N ALA A 251 8.27 9.86 -8.84
CA ALA A 251 8.02 11.01 -7.97
C ALA A 251 7.99 12.32 -8.78
N GLU A 252 8.87 12.48 -9.75
CA GLU A 252 8.95 13.65 -10.63
C GLU A 252 7.70 13.78 -11.51
N GLU A 253 7.27 12.69 -12.16
CA GLU A 253 6.05 12.68 -12.99
C GLU A 253 4.81 13.07 -12.18
N ARG A 254 4.66 12.48 -10.98
CA ARG A 254 3.57 12.82 -10.05
C ARG A 254 3.67 14.26 -9.57
N GLY A 255 4.87 14.70 -9.19
CA GLY A 255 5.10 16.05 -8.69
C GLY A 255 4.76 17.11 -9.73
N ALA A 256 5.11 16.88 -10.99
CA ALA A 256 4.74 17.75 -12.10
C ALA A 256 3.21 17.79 -12.31
N ALA A 257 2.52 16.65 -12.22
CA ALA A 257 1.07 16.60 -12.35
C ALA A 257 0.32 17.28 -11.19
N GLU A 258 0.83 17.19 -9.97
CA GLU A 258 0.29 17.89 -8.80
C GLU A 258 0.53 19.40 -8.89
N ALA A 259 1.73 19.81 -9.29
CA ALA A 259 2.07 21.22 -9.46
C ALA A 259 1.23 21.87 -10.56
N ARG A 260 0.93 21.15 -11.66
CA ARG A 260 -0.02 21.62 -12.69
C ARG A 260 -1.42 21.81 -12.13
N ARG A 261 -1.94 20.81 -11.40
CA ARG A 261 -3.27 20.90 -10.77
C ARG A 261 -3.37 22.05 -9.76
N LEU A 262 -2.34 22.29 -8.97
CA LEU A 262 -2.32 23.41 -8.03
C LEU A 262 -2.33 24.75 -8.77
N ARG A 263 -1.56 24.88 -9.86
CA ARG A 263 -1.60 26.10 -10.70
C ARG A 263 -2.99 26.35 -11.28
N GLU A 264 -3.61 25.32 -11.85
CA GLU A 264 -4.96 25.39 -12.40
C GLU A 264 -5.99 25.80 -11.34
N ALA A 265 -5.93 25.19 -10.15
CA ALA A 265 -6.83 25.52 -9.04
C ALA A 265 -6.68 26.96 -8.54
N LEU A 266 -5.48 27.53 -8.66
CA LEU A 266 -5.16 28.91 -8.28
C LEU A 266 -5.35 29.92 -9.41
N GLY A 267 -5.81 29.48 -10.60
CA GLY A 267 -6.01 30.34 -11.76
C GLY A 267 -4.71 30.85 -12.40
N LEU A 268 -3.58 30.18 -12.16
CA LEU A 268 -2.29 30.55 -12.75
C LEU A 268 -2.17 29.97 -14.15
N ALA A 269 -1.95 30.84 -15.15
CA ALA A 269 -1.79 30.43 -16.54
C ALA A 269 -0.39 29.86 -16.81
N GLY A 270 -0.32 28.61 -17.28
CA GLY A 270 0.94 27.98 -17.71
C GLY A 270 2.04 28.07 -16.65
N ASP A 271 3.22 28.54 -17.05
CA ASP A 271 4.39 28.71 -16.18
C ASP A 271 4.53 30.15 -15.63
N ALA A 272 3.41 30.86 -15.46
CA ALA A 272 3.43 32.21 -14.88
C ALA A 272 4.13 32.24 -13.50
N PRO A 273 4.86 33.32 -13.17
CA PRO A 273 5.53 33.45 -11.89
C PRO A 273 4.55 33.36 -10.74
N VAL A 274 4.88 32.54 -9.72
CA VAL A 274 4.03 32.37 -8.54
C VAL A 274 4.00 33.68 -7.72
N PRO A 275 2.83 34.30 -7.51
CA PRO A 275 2.68 35.50 -6.69
C PRO A 275 3.19 35.30 -5.26
N PRO A 276 3.72 36.34 -4.59
CA PRO A 276 4.28 36.21 -3.23
C PRO A 276 3.33 35.58 -2.20
N GLN A 277 2.02 35.86 -2.28
CA GLN A 277 1.04 35.31 -1.33
C GLN A 277 0.83 33.79 -1.48
N LEU A 278 1.11 33.23 -2.66
CA LEU A 278 0.90 31.81 -2.96
C LEU A 278 2.16 30.96 -2.79
N ARG A 279 3.33 31.58 -2.59
CA ARG A 279 4.63 30.87 -2.48
C ARG A 279 4.67 29.86 -1.34
N SER A 280 3.98 30.13 -0.23
CA SER A 280 3.91 29.19 0.90
C SER A 280 3.26 27.87 0.52
N GLN A 281 2.19 27.89 -0.29
CA GLN A 281 1.49 26.68 -0.73
C GLN A 281 2.35 25.83 -1.67
N PHE A 282 3.06 26.46 -2.61
CA PHE A 282 4.00 25.76 -3.49
C PHE A 282 5.19 25.19 -2.72
N LYS A 283 5.72 25.92 -1.73
CA LYS A 283 6.79 25.42 -0.88
C LYS A 283 6.35 24.22 -0.04
N GLN A 284 5.15 24.27 0.54
CA GLN A 284 4.57 23.14 1.27
C GLN A 284 4.41 21.92 0.36
N LEU A 285 3.89 22.11 -0.85
CA LEU A 285 3.79 21.04 -1.85
C LEU A 285 5.15 20.42 -2.16
N GLU A 286 6.18 21.23 -2.38
CA GLU A 286 7.54 20.75 -2.69
C GLU A 286 8.17 19.97 -1.51
N GLU A 287 8.02 20.46 -0.28
CA GLU A 287 8.49 19.75 0.92
C GLU A 287 7.81 18.39 1.07
N THR A 288 6.50 18.35 0.83
CA THR A 288 5.70 17.13 0.81
C THR A 288 6.15 16.16 -0.28
N GLN A 289 6.40 16.66 -1.50
CA GLN A 289 6.90 15.84 -2.62
C GLN A 289 8.26 15.23 -2.31
N LYS A 290 9.19 15.98 -1.71
CA LYS A 290 10.50 15.48 -1.28
C LYS A 290 10.40 14.35 -0.26
N ARG A 291 9.51 14.48 0.74
CA ARG A 291 9.27 13.42 1.74
C ARG A 291 8.74 12.14 1.09
N ARG A 292 7.72 12.28 0.22
CA ARG A 292 7.16 11.16 -0.55
C ARG A 292 8.15 10.49 -1.49
N ALA A 293 9.04 11.25 -2.13
CA ALA A 293 10.07 10.69 -3.01
C ALA A 293 11.00 9.75 -2.23
N LYS A 294 11.48 10.19 -1.05
CA LYS A 294 12.29 9.34 -0.16
C LYS A 294 11.55 8.07 0.26
N ARG A 295 10.27 8.17 0.63
CA ARG A 295 9.43 6.99 0.92
C ARG A 295 9.30 6.07 -0.30
N GLY A 296 9.13 6.65 -1.49
CA GLY A 296 9.01 5.91 -2.74
C GLY A 296 10.20 4.98 -3.01
N VAL A 297 11.41 5.38 -2.62
CA VAL A 297 12.61 4.53 -2.74
C VAL A 297 12.48 3.29 -1.84
N ASN A 298 12.13 3.48 -0.56
CA ASN A 298 11.96 2.37 0.37
C ASN A 298 10.82 1.42 -0.05
N ASP A 299 9.71 1.96 -0.53
CA ASP A 299 8.58 1.16 -1.03
C ASP A 299 8.96 0.38 -2.30
N SER A 300 9.85 0.93 -3.15
CA SER A 300 10.39 0.23 -4.33
C SER A 300 11.35 -0.91 -3.94
N LEU A 301 12.20 -0.67 -2.94
CA LEU A 301 13.10 -1.69 -2.39
C LEU A 301 12.34 -2.82 -1.71
N ASP A 302 11.34 -2.51 -0.88
CA ASP A 302 10.49 -3.51 -0.22
C ASP A 302 9.80 -4.41 -1.26
N ARG A 303 9.33 -3.83 -2.36
CA ARG A 303 8.76 -4.62 -3.47
C ARG A 303 9.79 -5.57 -4.08
N SER A 304 11.01 -5.09 -4.34
CA SER A 304 12.08 -5.94 -4.87
C SER A 304 12.44 -7.08 -3.91
N LEU A 305 12.44 -6.82 -2.61
CA LEU A 305 12.68 -7.83 -1.57
C LEU A 305 11.55 -8.87 -1.53
N ILE A 306 10.29 -8.44 -1.65
CA ILE A 306 9.14 -9.36 -1.76
C ILE A 306 9.26 -10.22 -3.03
N ASP A 307 9.57 -9.62 -4.17
CA ASP A 307 9.76 -10.34 -5.44
C ASP A 307 10.88 -11.39 -5.30
N LEU A 308 12.00 -11.03 -4.68
CA LEU A 308 13.10 -11.95 -4.38
C LEU A 308 12.69 -13.09 -3.42
N THR A 309 11.89 -12.79 -2.39
CA THR A 309 11.32 -13.83 -1.51
C THR A 309 10.49 -14.84 -2.30
N THR A 310 9.77 -14.42 -3.36
CA THR A 310 8.97 -15.37 -4.17
C THR A 310 9.81 -16.45 -4.83
N PHE A 311 11.05 -16.14 -5.25
CA PHE A 311 11.99 -17.13 -5.79
C PHE A 311 12.28 -18.23 -4.76
N PHE A 312 12.69 -17.83 -3.55
CA PHE A 312 13.02 -18.78 -2.49
C PHE A 312 11.79 -19.53 -1.95
N ARG A 313 10.62 -18.90 -1.94
CA ARG A 313 9.35 -19.54 -1.61
C ARG A 313 9.02 -20.67 -2.60
N ASP A 314 9.24 -20.47 -3.89
CA ASP A 314 9.02 -21.50 -4.91
C ASP A 314 10.07 -22.62 -4.83
N VAL A 315 11.34 -22.28 -4.57
CA VAL A 315 12.39 -23.28 -4.29
C VAL A 315 12.01 -24.14 -3.09
N LEU A 316 11.59 -23.54 -1.98
CA LEU A 316 11.18 -24.25 -0.77
C LEU A 316 9.95 -25.14 -1.02
N THR A 317 8.98 -24.64 -1.79
CA THR A 317 7.79 -25.40 -2.23
C THR A 317 8.18 -26.68 -2.96
N LEU A 318 9.16 -26.59 -3.88
CA LEU A 318 9.69 -27.74 -4.62
C LEU A 318 10.46 -28.70 -3.71
N GLN A 319 11.31 -28.19 -2.82
CA GLN A 319 12.10 -29.01 -1.89
C GLN A 319 11.21 -29.81 -0.93
N LEU A 320 10.13 -29.20 -0.42
CA LEU A 320 9.19 -29.83 0.51
C LEU A 320 8.11 -30.66 -0.16
N LYS A 321 8.01 -30.62 -1.50
CA LYS A 321 6.94 -31.28 -2.28
C LYS A 321 5.54 -30.90 -1.79
N ALA A 322 5.34 -29.63 -1.45
CA ALA A 322 4.10 -29.15 -0.82
C ALA A 322 2.86 -29.21 -1.74
N GLY A 323 3.03 -29.41 -3.05
CA GLY A 323 1.93 -29.52 -4.01
C GLY A 323 1.20 -28.21 -4.30
N THR A 324 1.74 -27.07 -3.86
CA THR A 324 1.19 -25.73 -4.14
C THR A 324 1.75 -25.18 -5.44
N GLU A 325 0.95 -24.37 -6.14
CA GLU A 325 1.38 -23.68 -7.37
C GLU A 325 2.58 -22.75 -7.14
N LEU A 326 3.48 -22.70 -8.14
CA LEU A 326 4.64 -21.82 -8.14
C LEU A 326 4.22 -20.40 -8.54
N VAL A 327 4.77 -19.39 -7.86
CA VAL A 327 4.59 -17.98 -8.22
C VAL A 327 5.23 -17.71 -9.58
N ASN A 328 6.44 -18.24 -9.75
CA ASN A 328 7.31 -18.05 -10.90
C ASN A 328 7.34 -19.31 -11.77
N GLU A 329 6.16 -19.86 -12.10
CA GLU A 329 6.02 -21.08 -12.91
C GLU A 329 6.81 -21.02 -14.23
N TYR A 330 6.93 -19.83 -14.82
CA TYR A 330 7.70 -19.61 -16.04
C TYR A 330 9.22 -19.82 -15.88
N LEU A 331 9.72 -19.95 -14.64
CA LEU A 331 11.10 -20.31 -14.26
C LEU A 331 11.21 -21.74 -13.71
N ALA A 332 10.20 -22.61 -13.92
CA ALA A 332 10.13 -23.90 -13.26
C ALA A 332 11.39 -24.78 -13.48
N ALA A 333 12.03 -24.70 -14.65
CA ALA A 333 13.25 -25.46 -14.93
C ALA A 333 14.43 -24.98 -14.07
N GLU A 334 14.67 -23.67 -14.04
CA GLU A 334 15.72 -23.06 -13.22
C GLU A 334 15.46 -23.25 -11.72
N LEU A 335 14.21 -23.12 -11.27
CA LEU A 335 13.80 -23.34 -9.89
C LEU A 335 14.05 -24.78 -9.43
N ARG A 336 13.71 -25.79 -10.25
CA ARG A 336 13.99 -27.20 -9.95
C ARG A 336 15.50 -27.47 -9.86
N SER A 337 16.29 -26.90 -10.78
CA SER A 337 17.76 -27.02 -10.75
C SER A 337 18.36 -26.35 -9.52
N TYR A 338 17.84 -25.20 -9.10
CA TYR A 338 18.27 -24.53 -7.88
C TYR A 338 17.89 -25.35 -6.64
N ALA A 339 16.63 -25.80 -6.55
CA ALA A 339 16.12 -26.62 -5.45
C ALA A 339 16.93 -27.91 -5.24
N ALA A 340 17.40 -28.54 -6.31
CA ALA A 340 18.21 -29.76 -6.23
C ALA A 340 19.63 -29.52 -5.67
N ARG A 341 20.11 -28.27 -5.62
CA ARG A 341 21.48 -27.90 -5.19
C ARG A 341 21.53 -27.27 -3.79
N SER A 342 20.40 -27.18 -3.10
CA SER A 342 20.34 -26.65 -1.72
C SER A 342 19.35 -27.43 -0.87
N THR A 343 19.41 -27.23 0.44
CA THR A 343 18.46 -27.83 1.39
C THR A 343 17.33 -26.84 1.78
N PRO A 344 16.20 -27.33 2.34
CA PRO A 344 15.15 -26.45 2.88
C PRO A 344 15.67 -25.45 3.91
N GLU A 345 16.58 -25.87 4.79
CA GLU A 345 17.15 -25.03 5.86
C GLU A 345 17.98 -23.88 5.28
N GLN A 346 18.75 -24.15 4.24
CA GLN A 346 19.49 -23.12 3.51
C GLN A 346 18.54 -22.13 2.82
N THR A 347 17.47 -22.61 2.21
CA THR A 347 16.46 -21.75 1.59
C THR A 347 15.74 -20.87 2.62
N LEU A 348 15.42 -21.42 3.80
CA LEU A 348 14.85 -20.65 4.92
C LEU A 348 15.80 -19.57 5.41
N ALA A 349 17.08 -19.88 5.61
CA ALA A 349 18.07 -18.88 6.02
C ALA A 349 18.18 -17.70 5.04
N ARG A 350 18.00 -17.96 3.73
CA ARG A 350 17.96 -16.90 2.70
C ARG A 350 16.70 -16.05 2.78
N ILE A 351 15.55 -16.66 3.07
CA ILE A 351 14.30 -15.93 3.33
C ILE A 351 14.45 -15.04 4.58
N ASP A 352 15.09 -15.55 5.63
CA ASP A 352 15.37 -14.79 6.85
C ASP A 352 16.31 -13.61 6.59
N ALA A 353 17.35 -13.78 5.77
CA ALA A 353 18.23 -12.68 5.36
C ALA A 353 17.47 -11.56 4.62
N ILE A 354 16.52 -11.92 3.75
CA ILE A 354 15.64 -10.96 3.07
C ILE A 354 14.72 -10.27 4.09
N SER A 355 14.12 -11.02 5.01
CA SER A 355 13.25 -10.49 6.06
C SER A 355 13.98 -9.49 6.95
N GLU A 356 15.22 -9.82 7.36
CA GLU A 356 16.07 -8.94 8.15
C GLU A 356 16.41 -7.65 7.40
N ALA A 357 16.71 -7.73 6.10
CA ALA A 357 16.95 -6.56 5.27
C ALA A 357 15.75 -5.61 5.23
N ARG A 358 14.52 -6.16 5.12
CA ARG A 358 13.28 -5.38 5.15
C ARG A 358 13.11 -4.66 6.48
N VAL A 359 13.37 -5.34 7.61
CA VAL A 359 13.34 -4.73 8.95
C VAL A 359 14.37 -3.59 9.07
N ARG A 360 15.61 -3.81 8.61
CA ARG A 360 16.68 -2.80 8.64
C ARG A 360 16.33 -1.56 7.81
N ILE A 361 15.80 -1.74 6.59
CA ILE A 361 15.38 -0.62 5.73
C ILE A 361 14.21 0.15 6.35
N ALA A 362 13.23 -0.55 6.94
CA ALA A 362 12.13 0.08 7.67
C ALA A 362 12.64 0.87 8.90
N ALA A 363 13.70 0.40 9.56
CA ALA A 363 14.41 1.08 10.64
C ALA A 363 15.38 2.18 10.17
N ASN A 364 15.33 2.57 8.88
CA ASN A 364 16.12 3.66 8.30
C ASN A 364 17.65 3.41 8.32
N VAL A 365 18.07 2.15 8.26
CA VAL A 365 19.46 1.78 7.92
C VAL A 365 19.74 2.16 6.45
N SER A 366 20.99 2.46 6.12
CA SER A 366 21.41 2.69 4.73
C SER A 366 20.94 1.54 3.82
N PRO A 367 20.13 1.82 2.78
CA PRO A 367 19.65 0.78 1.89
C PRO A 367 20.76 -0.03 1.25
N LEU A 368 21.84 0.61 0.82
CA LEU A 368 22.96 -0.08 0.18
C LEU A 368 23.59 -1.13 1.10
N LEU A 369 23.93 -0.74 2.34
CA LEU A 369 24.53 -1.66 3.32
C LEU A 369 23.58 -2.81 3.68
N ALA A 370 22.28 -2.52 3.83
CA ALA A 370 21.28 -3.55 4.13
C ALA A 370 21.16 -4.56 2.98
N MET A 371 21.18 -4.08 1.73
CA MET A 371 21.10 -4.91 0.53
C MET A 371 22.37 -5.72 0.29
N GLU A 372 23.56 -5.17 0.52
CA GLU A 372 24.84 -5.88 0.41
C GLU A 372 24.92 -7.04 1.41
N ALA A 373 24.57 -6.78 2.68
CA ALA A 373 24.54 -7.81 3.71
C ALA A 373 23.53 -8.92 3.37
N MET A 374 22.37 -8.54 2.84
CA MET A 374 21.33 -9.49 2.41
C MET A 374 21.82 -10.36 1.25
N MET A 375 22.37 -9.74 0.19
CA MET A 375 22.88 -10.47 -0.99
C MET A 375 24.01 -11.43 -0.62
N ALA A 376 24.89 -11.05 0.31
CA ALA A 376 25.91 -11.94 0.84
C ALA A 376 25.31 -13.17 1.54
N GLY A 377 24.20 -13.00 2.27
CA GLY A 377 23.43 -14.08 2.88
C GLY A 377 22.71 -15.00 1.88
N LEU A 378 22.56 -14.59 0.61
CA LEU A 378 21.96 -15.42 -0.44
C LEU A 378 22.95 -16.38 -1.10
N LEU A 379 24.25 -16.19 -0.87
CA LEU A 379 25.28 -16.99 -1.52
C LEU A 379 25.09 -18.48 -1.24
N PRO A 380 25.43 -19.35 -2.20
CA PRO A 380 25.49 -20.77 -1.93
C PRO A 380 26.51 -21.05 -0.80
N PRO A 381 26.22 -22.00 0.10
CA PRO A 381 27.18 -22.40 1.11
C PRO A 381 28.46 -22.93 0.42
N ARG A 382 29.61 -22.59 1.00
CA ARG A 382 30.92 -23.00 0.51
C ARG A 382 31.18 -24.48 0.71
#